data_AF-A0A3P6FPZ0-F1
#
_entry.id   AF-A0A3P6FPZ0-F1
#
_cell.length_a   1.000
_cell.length_b   1.000
_cell.length_c   1.000
_cell.angle_alpha   90.00
_cell.angle_beta   90.00
_cell.angle_gamma   90.00
#
_symmetry.space_group_name_H-M   'P 1'
#
loop_
_entity.id
_entity.type
_entity.pdbx_description
1 polymer ?
#
loop_
_entity_poly.entity_id
_entity_poly.type
_entity_poly.pdbx_seq_one_letter_code
_entity_poly.pdbx_strand_id
1 'polypeptide(L)'
;MRSLFHNFIMSFLKVFRDTVSGWIYIYICLKKNILNNLLKSLSEPVGTIIPNRSIAKIKKKKTVRDAATTRNRRATKGRGCAGSVPVIRRECGKVRTDMMKEQLATFKSQLEEFARKHKNDIRKNPAFRAQFHEMCAKVGVDPLASNKGFWAELLGIGDFYYELGVQIIEVCMLTRSLNGGLISLQELCNHLRQRRKKDREAVTEDDCLRAISKLKVLGSGFEVITIGKKKLVRSVPTELNKDHNQILELAQGQGFVTVEQVQRRLSWASGRVIDALETLLEEGLAMIDNGIKDGKCQYWFPCVSSVYSFVGSDT
;
A
#
# COMPACT_ATOMS: atom_id res chain seq x y z
N MET A 1 13.86 47.59 12.30
CA MET A 1 12.66 46.87 11.79
C MET A 1 12.64 46.67 10.26
N ARG A 2 12.99 47.66 9.42
CA ARG A 2 12.97 47.49 7.94
C ARG A 2 13.95 46.42 7.39
N SER A 3 15.10 46.21 8.02
CA SER A 3 16.09 45.20 7.61
C SER A 3 15.64 43.75 7.88
N LEU A 4 14.98 43.49 9.02
CA LEU A 4 14.46 42.15 9.34
C LEU A 4 13.28 41.74 8.43
N PHE A 5 12.42 42.69 8.06
CA PHE A 5 11.31 42.44 7.15
C PHE A 5 11.78 42.18 5.71
N HIS A 6 12.84 42.88 5.26
CA HIS A 6 13.45 42.64 3.95
C HIS A 6 14.13 41.27 3.88
N ASN A 7 14.83 40.85 4.93
CA ASN A 7 15.47 39.53 4.99
C ASN A 7 14.44 38.39 5.05
N PHE A 8 13.30 38.60 5.73
CA PHE A 8 12.19 37.65 5.75
C PHE A 8 11.53 37.50 4.36
N ILE A 9 11.27 38.61 3.65
CA ILE A 9 10.71 38.59 2.29
C ILE A 9 11.67 37.94 1.30
N MET A 10 12.98 38.22 1.38
CA MET A 10 13.97 37.61 0.48
C MET A 10 14.16 36.11 0.75
N SER A 11 14.07 35.66 2.01
CA SER A 11 14.09 34.23 2.35
C SER A 11 12.81 33.53 1.88
N PHE A 12 11.65 34.18 2.03
CA PHE A 12 10.36 33.69 1.54
C PHE A 12 10.31 33.60 0.01
N LEU A 13 10.81 34.61 -0.72
CA LEU A 13 10.90 34.60 -2.18
C LEU A 13 11.91 33.57 -2.70
N LYS A 14 12.99 33.30 -1.94
CA LYS A 14 13.95 32.23 -2.26
C LYS A 14 13.31 30.85 -2.11
N VAL A 15 12.60 30.60 -1.01
CA VAL A 15 11.80 29.38 -0.81
C VAL A 15 10.73 29.24 -1.89
N PHE A 16 10.06 30.32 -2.29
CA PHE A 16 9.04 30.31 -3.33
C PHE A 16 9.64 30.01 -4.73
N ARG A 17 10.79 30.61 -5.06
CA ARG A 17 11.53 30.37 -6.32
C ARG A 17 12.07 28.93 -6.41
N ASP A 18 12.57 28.40 -5.30
CA ASP A 18 13.13 27.05 -5.23
C ASP A 18 12.01 25.98 -5.20
N THR A 19 10.82 26.34 -4.69
CA THR A 19 9.61 25.51 -4.77
C THR A 19 9.07 25.46 -6.20
N VAL A 20 8.84 26.61 -6.86
CA VAL A 20 8.26 26.66 -8.22
C VAL A 20 9.17 26.05 -9.28
N SER A 21 10.50 26.22 -9.16
CA SER A 21 11.48 25.53 -10.03
C SER A 21 11.49 24.02 -9.80
N GLY A 22 11.28 23.56 -8.56
CA GLY A 22 11.03 22.17 -8.22
C GLY A 22 9.76 21.63 -8.88
N TRP A 23 8.64 22.36 -8.86
CA TRP A 23 7.39 21.96 -9.53
C TRP A 23 7.53 21.89 -11.06
N ILE A 24 8.27 22.81 -11.68
CA ILE A 24 8.56 22.77 -13.13
C ILE A 24 9.48 21.59 -13.46
N TYR A 25 10.52 21.36 -12.68
CA TYR A 25 11.43 20.22 -12.86
C TYR A 25 10.70 18.89 -12.66
N ILE A 26 9.84 18.78 -11.65
CA ILE A 26 9.01 17.60 -11.37
C ILE A 26 7.96 17.40 -12.46
N TYR A 27 7.29 18.46 -12.95
CA TYR A 27 6.34 18.35 -14.05
C TYR A 27 7.04 17.92 -15.35
N ILE A 28 8.23 18.44 -15.64
CA ILE A 28 9.06 18.02 -16.78
C ILE A 28 9.51 16.56 -16.61
N CYS A 29 10.01 16.18 -15.43
CA CYS A 29 10.45 14.80 -15.15
C CYS A 29 9.29 13.80 -15.21
N LEU A 30 8.12 14.14 -14.66
CA LEU A 30 6.93 13.30 -14.69
C LEU A 30 6.41 13.16 -16.13
N LYS A 31 6.36 14.26 -16.90
CA LYS A 31 5.97 14.25 -18.31
C LYS A 31 6.96 13.47 -19.18
N LYS A 32 8.27 13.58 -18.91
CA LYS A 32 9.32 12.83 -19.62
C LYS A 32 9.30 11.33 -19.29
N ASN A 33 9.01 10.96 -18.03
CA ASN A 33 8.91 9.56 -17.62
C ASN A 33 7.64 8.88 -18.17
N ILE A 34 6.51 9.60 -18.17
CA ILE A 34 5.26 9.15 -18.83
C ILE A 34 5.47 9.01 -20.34
N LEU A 35 6.13 9.96 -21.00
CA LEU A 35 6.41 9.92 -22.44
C LEU A 35 7.36 8.77 -22.82
N ASN A 36 8.39 8.52 -22.00
CA ASN A 36 9.32 7.40 -22.21
C ASN A 36 8.65 6.03 -22.03
N ASN A 37 7.72 5.91 -21.08
CA ASN A 37 6.93 4.69 -20.92
C ASN A 37 5.92 4.48 -22.06
N LEU A 38 5.33 5.56 -22.60
CA LEU A 38 4.50 5.48 -23.81
C LEU A 38 5.32 5.10 -25.05
N LEU A 39 6.51 5.68 -25.23
CA LEU A 39 7.40 5.36 -26.36
C LEU A 39 7.88 3.90 -26.31
N LYS A 40 8.17 3.35 -25.13
CA LYS A 40 8.45 1.91 -24.95
C LYS A 40 7.26 1.03 -25.31
N SER A 41 6.03 1.47 -25.05
CA SER A 41 4.82 0.73 -25.42
C SER A 41 4.51 0.75 -26.92
N LEU A 42 5.09 1.71 -27.66
CA LEU A 42 4.93 1.88 -29.10
C LEU A 42 6.06 1.24 -29.92
N SER A 43 7.13 0.75 -29.28
CA SER A 43 8.29 0.16 -29.96
C SER A 43 8.35 -1.37 -29.89
N GLU A 44 7.31 -2.06 -29.42
CA GLU A 44 7.25 -3.53 -29.50
C GLU A 44 6.66 -3.98 -30.85
N PRO A 45 7.38 -4.80 -31.63
CA PRO A 45 6.87 -5.31 -32.90
C PRO A 45 5.75 -6.34 -32.70
N VAL A 46 4.73 -6.24 -33.55
CA VAL A 46 3.59 -7.16 -33.63
C VAL A 46 4.04 -8.54 -34.13
N GLY A 47 3.68 -9.59 -33.38
CA GLY A 47 3.75 -11.01 -33.78
C GLY A 47 4.59 -11.84 -32.79
N THR A 48 4.05 -12.82 -32.06
CA THR A 48 3.54 -14.08 -32.62
C THR A 48 2.71 -14.81 -31.55
N ILE A 49 1.58 -15.36 -31.95
CA ILE A 49 0.72 -16.26 -31.18
C ILE A 49 1.46 -17.60 -30.96
N ILE A 50 1.47 -18.17 -29.73
CA ILE A 50 1.51 -19.62 -29.39
C ILE A 50 1.43 -19.80 -27.84
N PRO A 51 0.87 -20.92 -27.33
CA PRO A 51 0.04 -20.91 -26.12
C PRO A 51 0.70 -21.43 -24.83
N ASN A 52 0.03 -21.09 -23.73
CA ASN A 52 0.16 -21.55 -22.34
C ASN A 52 0.80 -22.94 -22.12
N ARG A 53 1.90 -22.98 -21.35
CA ARG A 53 2.35 -24.15 -20.58
C ARG A 53 2.82 -23.72 -19.20
N SER A 54 1.94 -23.88 -18.21
CA SER A 54 2.28 -23.88 -16.79
C SER A 54 1.85 -25.20 -16.18
N ILE A 55 2.80 -26.10 -15.91
CA ILE A 55 2.69 -27.09 -14.83
C ILE A 55 4.04 -27.09 -14.10
N ALA A 56 4.04 -26.44 -12.95
CA ALA A 56 5.13 -26.46 -11.99
C ALA A 56 5.20 -27.84 -11.30
N LYS A 57 6.42 -28.38 -11.24
CA LYS A 57 6.82 -29.54 -10.45
C LYS A 57 6.77 -29.18 -8.96
N ILE A 58 6.00 -29.92 -8.17
CA ILE A 58 6.15 -29.96 -6.70
C ILE A 58 6.85 -31.28 -6.35
N LYS A 59 8.10 -31.16 -5.86
CA LYS A 59 8.82 -32.21 -5.15
C LYS A 59 8.38 -32.20 -3.68
N LYS A 60 8.03 -33.37 -3.13
CA LYS A 60 8.31 -33.72 -1.72
C LYS A 60 8.83 -35.17 -1.65
N LYS A 61 10.13 -35.30 -1.35
CA LYS A 61 10.77 -36.43 -0.62
C LYS A 61 10.23 -36.38 0.83
N LYS A 62 10.12 -37.43 1.66
CA LYS A 62 10.83 -38.69 1.95
C LYS A 62 9.75 -39.60 2.62
N THR A 63 9.86 -40.93 2.73
CA THR A 63 10.81 -41.65 3.59
C THR A 63 10.83 -43.14 3.23
N VAL A 64 12.00 -43.76 3.41
CA VAL A 64 12.35 -45.17 3.16
C VAL A 64 12.10 -46.02 4.42
N ARG A 65 11.88 -47.33 4.21
CA ARG A 65 12.00 -48.53 5.08
C ARG A 65 10.70 -49.36 5.00
N ASP A 66 10.64 -50.68 4.86
CA ASP A 66 11.58 -51.77 4.63
C ASP A 66 10.74 -53.00 4.19
N ALA A 67 11.43 -54.02 3.68
CA ALA A 67 11.08 -55.44 3.72
C ALA A 67 10.06 -56.03 2.70
N ALA A 68 10.61 -57.01 1.97
CA ALA A 68 9.99 -57.96 1.08
C ALA A 68 8.99 -58.89 1.79
N THR A 69 8.00 -59.41 1.04
CA THR A 69 7.63 -60.84 1.04
C THR A 69 6.72 -61.17 -0.14
N THR A 70 7.20 -62.12 -0.93
CA THR A 70 6.55 -62.91 -1.98
C THR A 70 5.20 -63.50 -1.56
N ARG A 71 4.16 -63.40 -2.41
CA ARG A 71 3.28 -64.55 -2.70
C ARG A 71 2.38 -64.36 -3.93
N ASN A 72 2.55 -65.33 -4.81
CA ASN A 72 1.87 -65.71 -6.03
C ASN A 72 0.36 -65.99 -5.84
N ARG A 73 -0.50 -65.58 -6.79
CA ARG A 73 -1.72 -66.32 -7.19
C ARG A 73 -2.32 -65.79 -8.52
N ARG A 74 -2.05 -66.58 -9.58
CA ARG A 74 -2.90 -66.98 -10.73
C ARG A 74 -4.03 -66.05 -11.22
N ALA A 75 -3.83 -65.59 -12.47
CA ALA A 75 -4.71 -65.68 -13.64
C ALA A 75 -6.24 -65.76 -13.45
N THR A 76 -6.97 -64.86 -14.09
CA THR A 76 -7.99 -65.22 -15.10
C THR A 76 -8.19 -64.09 -16.11
N LYS A 77 -8.55 -64.51 -17.32
CA LYS A 77 -8.58 -63.82 -18.60
C LYS A 77 -10.01 -63.35 -18.83
N GLY A 78 -10.20 -62.06 -19.12
CA GLY A 78 -11.50 -61.50 -19.52
C GLY A 78 -11.32 -60.46 -20.62
N ARG A 79 -11.55 -60.87 -21.88
CA ARG A 79 -11.77 -59.95 -23.00
C ARG A 79 -13.15 -59.33 -22.81
N GLY A 80 -13.27 -58.01 -23.00
CA GLY A 80 -14.59 -57.37 -23.07
C GLY A 80 -14.53 -55.85 -23.12
N CYS A 81 -14.78 -55.32 -24.32
CA CYS A 81 -15.34 -53.99 -24.61
C CYS A 81 -14.46 -52.75 -24.36
N ALA A 82 -13.85 -52.29 -25.45
CA ALA A 82 -13.62 -50.87 -25.69
C ALA A 82 -14.97 -50.13 -25.67
N GLY A 83 -15.10 -49.12 -24.80
CA GLY A 83 -16.34 -48.34 -24.67
C GLY A 83 -16.16 -47.12 -23.77
N SER A 84 -15.76 -45.99 -24.39
CA SER A 84 -16.19 -44.62 -24.05
C SER A 84 -16.48 -44.25 -22.59
N VAL A 85 -15.46 -44.08 -21.73
CA VAL A 85 -15.61 -43.31 -20.47
C VAL A 85 -14.46 -42.29 -20.21
N PRO A 86 -14.19 -41.32 -21.11
CA PRO A 86 -13.55 -40.05 -20.70
C PRO A 86 -14.39 -38.79 -20.99
N VAL A 87 -15.52 -38.90 -21.67
CA VAL A 87 -16.29 -37.73 -22.15
C VAL A 87 -17.25 -37.19 -21.08
N ILE A 88 -18.01 -38.08 -20.41
CA ILE A 88 -19.04 -37.70 -19.43
C ILE A 88 -18.48 -36.92 -18.22
N ARG A 89 -17.27 -37.28 -17.75
CA ARG A 89 -16.62 -36.57 -16.63
C ARG A 89 -16.17 -35.16 -17.01
N ARG A 90 -15.77 -34.93 -18.27
CA ARG A 90 -15.37 -33.60 -18.77
C ARG A 90 -16.60 -32.71 -19.01
N GLU A 91 -17.69 -33.28 -19.51
CA GLU A 91 -18.95 -32.56 -19.76
C GLU A 91 -19.63 -32.12 -18.47
N CYS A 92 -19.73 -33.00 -17.46
CA CYS A 92 -20.28 -32.62 -16.14
C CYS A 92 -19.38 -31.60 -15.39
N GLY A 93 -18.08 -31.56 -15.68
CA GLY A 93 -17.19 -30.49 -15.22
C GLY A 93 -17.48 -29.16 -15.91
N LYS A 94 -17.64 -29.17 -17.24
CA LYS A 94 -17.94 -27.99 -18.05
C LYS A 94 -19.31 -27.38 -17.73
N VAL A 95 -20.35 -28.21 -17.64
CA VAL A 95 -21.72 -27.76 -17.29
C VAL A 95 -21.73 -27.05 -15.93
N ARG A 96 -21.06 -27.59 -14.92
CA ARG A 96 -20.93 -26.92 -13.61
C ARG A 96 -20.19 -25.59 -13.70
N THR A 97 -19.11 -25.51 -14.49
CA THR A 97 -18.39 -24.24 -14.67
C THR A 97 -19.17 -23.21 -15.47
N ASP A 98 -19.97 -23.64 -16.44
CA ASP A 98 -20.74 -22.73 -17.30
C ASP A 98 -21.97 -22.20 -16.56
N MET A 99 -22.64 -23.04 -15.77
CA MET A 99 -23.68 -22.59 -14.82
C MET A 99 -23.11 -21.59 -13.80
N MET A 100 -21.90 -21.82 -13.27
CA MET A 100 -21.26 -20.87 -12.35
C MET A 100 -20.91 -19.54 -13.03
N LYS A 101 -20.44 -19.54 -14.29
CA LYS A 101 -20.18 -18.31 -15.04
C LYS A 101 -21.45 -17.51 -15.28
N GLU A 102 -22.56 -18.18 -15.58
CA GLU A 102 -23.85 -17.54 -15.79
C GLU A 102 -24.38 -16.90 -14.50
N GLN A 103 -24.28 -17.60 -13.36
CA GLN A 103 -24.61 -17.03 -12.05
C GLN A 103 -23.73 -15.80 -11.70
N LEU A 104 -22.44 -15.85 -12.01
CA LEU A 104 -21.55 -14.69 -11.84
C LEU A 104 -21.90 -13.52 -12.76
N ALA A 105 -22.35 -13.80 -13.99
CA ALA A 105 -22.78 -12.77 -14.93
C ALA A 105 -24.07 -12.08 -14.46
N THR A 106 -25.05 -12.86 -14.00
CA THR A 106 -26.30 -12.34 -13.42
C THR A 106 -26.01 -11.51 -12.17
N PHE A 107 -25.16 -12.01 -11.28
CA PHE A 107 -24.77 -11.28 -10.07
C PHE A 107 -24.05 -9.97 -10.40
N LYS A 108 -23.15 -10.00 -11.39
CA LYS A 108 -22.48 -8.78 -11.87
C LYS A 108 -23.51 -7.77 -12.37
N SER A 109 -24.45 -8.16 -13.22
CA SER A 109 -25.51 -7.26 -13.72
C SER A 109 -26.34 -6.65 -12.59
N GLN A 110 -26.70 -7.43 -11.57
CA GLN A 110 -27.44 -6.92 -10.40
C GLN A 110 -26.60 -5.95 -9.56
N LEU A 111 -25.32 -6.26 -9.38
CA LEU A 111 -24.37 -5.39 -8.69
C LEU A 111 -24.19 -4.06 -9.43
N GLU A 112 -24.19 -4.10 -10.76
CA GLU A 112 -24.10 -2.91 -11.62
C GLU A 112 -25.33 -2.02 -11.47
N GLU A 113 -26.53 -2.60 -11.48
CA GLU A 113 -27.78 -1.88 -11.25
C GLU A 113 -27.86 -1.30 -9.83
N PHE A 114 -27.46 -2.08 -8.83
CA PHE A 114 -27.38 -1.63 -7.44
C PHE A 114 -26.46 -0.41 -7.30
N ALA A 115 -25.27 -0.49 -7.89
CA ALA A 115 -24.30 0.59 -7.81
C ALA A 115 -24.77 1.85 -8.56
N ARG A 116 -25.48 1.69 -9.68
CA ARG A 116 -26.10 2.82 -10.41
C ARG A 116 -27.16 3.52 -9.55
N LYS A 117 -28.02 2.76 -8.88
CA LYS A 117 -29.08 3.29 -8.01
C LYS A 117 -28.53 4.00 -6.78
N HIS A 118 -27.44 3.48 -6.21
CA HIS A 118 -26.86 3.97 -4.95
C HIS A 118 -25.54 4.74 -5.11
N LYS A 119 -25.26 5.26 -6.31
CA LYS A 119 -23.99 5.96 -6.63
C LYS A 119 -23.65 7.07 -5.64
N ASN A 120 -24.63 7.92 -5.30
CA ASN A 120 -24.43 9.04 -4.38
C ASN A 120 -24.19 8.57 -2.94
N ASP A 121 -24.85 7.49 -2.53
CA ASP A 121 -24.71 6.91 -1.20
C ASP A 121 -23.31 6.30 -1.03
N ILE A 122 -22.82 5.58 -2.04
CA ILE A 122 -21.45 5.02 -2.08
C ILE A 122 -20.40 6.14 -1.99
N ARG A 123 -20.68 7.29 -2.61
CA ARG A 123 -19.75 8.42 -2.62
C ARG A 123 -19.74 9.16 -1.28
N LYS A 124 -20.92 9.45 -0.70
CA LYS A 124 -21.06 10.30 0.50
C LYS A 124 -20.87 9.54 1.82
N ASN A 125 -21.30 8.28 1.89
CA ASN A 125 -21.28 7.50 3.13
C ASN A 125 -20.09 6.51 3.14
N PRO A 126 -19.06 6.74 3.97
CA PRO A 126 -17.89 5.86 4.00
C PRO A 126 -18.20 4.44 4.48
N ALA A 127 -19.15 4.26 5.41
CA ALA A 127 -19.53 2.93 5.89
C ALA A 127 -20.18 2.12 4.77
N PHE A 128 -21.06 2.76 4.00
CA PHE A 128 -21.70 2.13 2.86
C PHE A 128 -20.71 1.87 1.71
N ARG A 129 -19.74 2.78 1.49
CA ARG A 129 -18.63 2.57 0.56
C ARG A 129 -17.81 1.33 0.91
N ALA A 130 -17.46 1.16 2.18
CA ALA A 130 -16.71 -0.01 2.64
C ALA A 130 -17.49 -1.31 2.42
N GLN A 131 -18.79 -1.34 2.74
CA GLN A 131 -19.66 -2.50 2.50
C GLN A 131 -19.77 -2.83 1.01
N PHE A 132 -19.90 -1.81 0.15
CA PHE A 132 -19.91 -2.00 -1.30
C PHE A 132 -18.61 -2.64 -1.79
N HIS A 133 -17.45 -2.16 -1.32
CA HIS A 133 -16.17 -2.77 -1.65
C HIS A 133 -16.03 -4.22 -1.14
N GLU A 134 -16.53 -4.52 0.05
CA GLU A 134 -16.54 -5.89 0.59
C GLU A 134 -17.39 -6.83 -0.26
N MET A 135 -18.56 -6.37 -0.70
CA MET A 135 -19.43 -7.10 -1.62
C MET A 135 -18.72 -7.39 -2.95
N CYS A 136 -18.07 -6.38 -3.55
CA CYS A 136 -17.30 -6.57 -4.77
C CYS A 136 -16.15 -7.59 -4.58
N ALA A 137 -15.42 -7.50 -3.46
CA ALA A 137 -14.31 -8.40 -3.14
C ALA A 137 -14.77 -9.86 -2.98
N LYS A 138 -15.92 -10.11 -2.36
CA LYS A 138 -16.50 -11.47 -2.21
C LYS A 138 -16.79 -12.15 -3.55
N VAL A 139 -17.09 -11.37 -4.58
CA VAL A 139 -17.35 -11.86 -5.95
C VAL A 139 -16.05 -12.00 -6.76
N GLY A 140 -14.94 -11.46 -6.26
CA GLY A 140 -13.69 -11.37 -7.00
C GLY A 140 -13.65 -10.22 -8.02
N VAL A 141 -14.49 -9.20 -7.82
CA VAL A 141 -14.50 -7.98 -8.64
C VAL A 141 -13.80 -6.86 -7.87
N ASP A 142 -12.79 -6.23 -8.48
CA ASP A 142 -12.21 -5.01 -7.96
C ASP A 142 -12.78 -3.80 -8.72
N PRO A 143 -13.63 -2.97 -8.08
CA PRO A 143 -14.23 -1.80 -8.72
C PRO A 143 -13.19 -0.72 -9.09
N LEU A 144 -11.93 -0.87 -8.65
CA LEU A 144 -10.82 0.07 -8.88
C LEU A 144 -9.73 -0.50 -9.81
N ALA A 145 -9.93 -1.65 -10.45
CA ALA A 145 -8.88 -2.31 -11.24
C ALA A 145 -8.59 -1.65 -12.60
N SER A 146 -9.54 -0.92 -13.20
CA SER A 146 -9.35 -0.35 -14.55
C SER A 146 -10.06 1.00 -14.73
N ASN A 147 -9.34 1.95 -15.33
CA ASN A 147 -9.88 3.27 -15.72
C ASN A 147 -10.80 3.20 -16.94
N LYS A 148 -10.68 2.12 -17.73
CA LYS A 148 -11.65 1.74 -18.77
C LYS A 148 -12.59 0.64 -18.27
N GLY A 149 -12.55 0.36 -16.96
CA GLY A 149 -13.44 -0.59 -16.33
C GLY A 149 -14.81 0.03 -16.20
N PHE A 150 -15.83 -0.77 -16.50
CA PHE A 150 -17.24 -0.41 -16.37
C PHE A 150 -17.56 0.34 -15.06
N TRP A 151 -16.93 -0.06 -13.95
CA TRP A 151 -17.11 0.56 -12.63
C TRP A 151 -16.55 1.97 -12.49
N ALA A 152 -15.44 2.28 -13.15
CA ALA A 152 -14.84 3.61 -13.10
C ALA A 152 -15.74 4.63 -13.81
N GLU A 153 -16.23 4.28 -15.01
CA GLU A 153 -17.14 5.11 -15.80
C GLU A 153 -18.53 5.22 -15.17
N LEU A 154 -19.09 4.11 -14.67
CA LEU A 154 -20.42 4.10 -14.10
C LEU A 154 -20.49 4.86 -12.76
N LEU A 155 -19.53 4.61 -11.85
CA LEU A 155 -19.61 5.09 -10.47
C LEU A 155 -18.77 6.34 -10.20
N GLY A 156 -17.78 6.65 -11.04
CA GLY A 156 -16.79 7.71 -10.73
C GLY A 156 -15.98 7.41 -9.46
N ILE A 157 -16.05 6.17 -8.96
CA ILE A 157 -15.37 5.75 -7.74
C ILE A 157 -13.87 5.68 -7.95
N GLY A 158 -13.43 5.32 -9.17
CA GLY A 158 -12.03 5.40 -9.59
C GLY A 158 -11.47 6.79 -9.43
N ASP A 159 -12.15 7.81 -9.97
CA ASP A 159 -11.72 9.22 -9.90
C ASP A 159 -11.53 9.70 -8.46
N PHE A 160 -12.45 9.32 -7.56
CA PHE A 160 -12.31 9.61 -6.13
C PHE A 160 -11.01 9.05 -5.54
N TYR A 161 -10.68 7.79 -5.83
CA TYR A 161 -9.45 7.16 -5.32
C TYR A 161 -8.19 7.68 -5.99
N TYR A 162 -8.24 8.10 -7.26
CA TYR A 162 -7.11 8.76 -7.92
C TYR A 162 -6.86 10.15 -7.35
N GLU A 163 -7.91 10.95 -7.15
CA GLU A 163 -7.80 12.24 -6.50
C GLU A 163 -7.26 12.09 -5.07
N LEU A 164 -7.77 11.11 -4.31
CA LEU A 164 -7.27 10.80 -2.98
C LEU A 164 -5.79 10.36 -3.02
N GLY A 165 -5.39 9.55 -4.02
CA GLY A 165 -4.01 9.15 -4.22
C GLY A 165 -3.07 10.34 -4.45
N VAL A 166 -3.47 11.31 -5.28
CA VAL A 166 -2.72 12.56 -5.50
C VAL A 166 -2.61 13.37 -4.21
N GLN A 167 -3.71 13.51 -3.45
CA GLN A 167 -3.69 14.21 -2.16
C GLN A 167 -2.74 13.53 -1.14
N ILE A 168 -2.69 12.19 -1.13
CA ILE A 168 -1.76 11.44 -0.29
C ILE A 168 -0.31 11.75 -0.69
N ILE A 169 0.01 11.73 -1.99
CA ILE A 169 1.34 12.06 -2.49
C ILE A 169 1.74 13.47 -2.06
N GLU A 170 0.85 14.45 -2.21
CA GLU A 170 1.11 15.84 -1.80
C GLU A 170 1.41 15.95 -0.30
N VAL A 171 0.62 15.30 0.56
CA VAL A 171 0.87 15.31 2.02
C VAL A 171 2.22 14.68 2.34
N CYS A 172 2.54 13.54 1.72
CA CYS A 172 3.84 12.89 1.90
C CYS A 172 5.00 13.79 1.44
N MET A 173 4.86 14.49 0.31
CA MET A 173 5.89 15.42 -0.16
C MET A 173 6.08 16.61 0.77
N LEU A 174 5.00 17.15 1.33
CA LEU A 174 5.04 18.32 2.21
C LEU A 174 5.57 18.02 3.60
N THR A 175 5.30 16.82 4.11
CA THR A 175 5.76 16.39 5.44
C THR A 175 7.15 15.75 5.40
N ARG A 176 7.68 15.45 4.20
CA ARG A 176 8.96 14.74 4.01
C ARG A 176 10.13 15.36 4.75
N SER A 177 10.26 16.68 4.74
CA SER A 177 11.38 17.37 5.42
C SER A 177 11.29 17.27 6.94
N LEU A 178 10.11 16.94 7.48
CA LEU A 178 9.87 16.84 8.92
C LEU A 178 9.95 15.40 9.41
N ASN A 179 9.57 14.41 8.60
CA ASN A 179 9.41 13.02 9.03
C ASN A 179 10.23 12.00 8.23
N GLY A 180 11.11 12.45 7.35
CA GLY A 180 11.97 11.59 6.52
C GLY A 180 11.22 10.75 5.48
N GLY A 181 9.92 11.00 5.27
CA GLY A 181 9.09 10.23 4.34
C GLY A 181 8.35 9.05 4.98
N LEU A 182 8.30 8.99 6.31
CA LEU A 182 7.50 8.02 7.07
C LEU A 182 6.44 8.77 7.90
N ILE A 183 5.16 8.47 7.66
CA ILE A 183 4.04 9.14 8.32
C ILE A 183 3.04 8.12 8.87
N SER A 184 2.44 8.37 10.04
CA SER A 184 1.38 7.47 10.53
C SER A 184 0.11 7.58 9.68
N LEU A 185 -0.61 6.48 9.51
CA LEU A 185 -1.87 6.49 8.75
C LEU A 185 -2.90 7.44 9.37
N GLN A 186 -2.91 7.54 10.69
CA GLN A 186 -3.77 8.45 11.44
C GLN A 186 -3.43 9.93 11.13
N GLU A 187 -2.16 10.29 11.14
CA GLU A 187 -1.70 11.66 10.84
C GLU A 187 -1.94 12.02 9.36
N LEU A 188 -1.68 11.08 8.45
CA LEU A 188 -2.04 11.23 7.04
C LEU A 188 -3.53 11.50 6.88
N CYS A 189 -4.40 10.74 7.55
CA CYS A 189 -5.84 10.98 7.54
C CYS A 189 -6.20 12.36 8.11
N ASN A 190 -5.54 12.81 9.17
CA ASN A 190 -5.77 14.15 9.74
C ASN A 190 -5.41 15.26 8.74
N HIS A 191 -4.27 15.17 8.07
CA HIS A 191 -3.89 16.12 7.01
C HIS A 191 -4.89 16.13 5.85
N LEU A 192 -5.34 14.95 5.41
CA LEU A 192 -6.33 14.84 4.34
C LEU A 192 -7.68 15.46 4.74
N ARG A 193 -8.11 15.26 5.99
CA ARG A 193 -9.35 15.86 6.52
C ARG A 193 -9.23 17.37 6.64
N GLN A 194 -8.09 17.91 7.09
CA GLN A 194 -7.86 19.35 7.19
C GLN A 194 -7.87 20.04 5.82
N ARG A 195 -7.35 19.37 4.78
CA ARG A 195 -7.34 19.90 3.40
C ARG A 195 -8.70 19.83 2.72
N ARG A 196 -9.57 18.91 3.14
CA ARG A 196 -10.90 18.75 2.56
C ARG A 196 -11.85 19.78 3.15
N LYS A 197 -12.49 20.57 2.27
CA LYS A 197 -13.59 21.47 2.64
C LYS A 197 -14.75 20.64 3.21
N LYS A 198 -15.56 21.22 4.12
CA LYS A 198 -16.69 20.56 4.79
C LYS A 198 -17.69 19.86 3.84
N ASP A 199 -17.78 20.30 2.59
CA ASP A 199 -18.70 19.73 1.59
C ASP A 199 -18.14 18.54 0.79
N ARG A 200 -16.87 18.17 0.99
CA ARG A 200 -16.26 17.02 0.31
C ARG A 200 -16.52 15.70 1.04
N GLU A 201 -16.42 14.60 0.32
CA GLU A 201 -16.68 13.27 0.85
C GLU A 201 -15.74 12.95 2.00
N ALA A 202 -16.29 12.38 3.07
CA ALA A 202 -15.50 11.92 4.20
C ALA A 202 -14.54 10.78 3.78
N VAL A 203 -13.32 10.83 4.31
CA VAL A 203 -12.25 9.86 4.03
C VAL A 203 -11.96 9.05 5.29
N THR A 204 -11.91 7.73 5.13
CA THR A 204 -11.55 6.78 6.18
C THR A 204 -10.16 6.21 5.95
N GLU A 205 -9.61 5.53 6.96
CA GLU A 205 -8.33 4.83 6.84
C GLU A 205 -8.37 3.76 5.74
N ASP A 206 -9.48 3.04 5.59
CA ASP A 206 -9.66 2.03 4.54
C ASP A 206 -9.55 2.66 3.14
N ASP A 207 -10.06 3.88 2.96
CA ASP A 207 -9.93 4.58 1.70
C ASP A 207 -8.49 4.95 1.37
N CYS A 208 -7.74 5.40 2.37
CA CYS A 208 -6.31 5.68 2.24
C CYS A 208 -5.54 4.42 1.87
N LEU A 209 -5.82 3.28 2.53
CA LEU A 209 -5.17 2.00 2.21
C LEU A 209 -5.45 1.56 0.78
N ARG A 210 -6.69 1.69 0.32
CA ARG A 210 -7.07 1.39 -1.08
C ARG A 210 -6.37 2.31 -2.07
N ALA A 211 -6.36 3.62 -1.82
CA ALA A 211 -5.66 4.59 -2.65
C ALA A 211 -4.16 4.27 -2.75
N ILE A 212 -3.49 4.02 -1.61
CA ILE A 212 -2.05 3.67 -1.58
C ILE A 212 -1.78 2.37 -2.33
N SER A 213 -2.66 1.37 -2.22
CA SER A 213 -2.54 0.13 -3.00
C SER A 213 -2.52 0.40 -4.51
N LYS A 214 -3.27 1.40 -4.97
CA LYS A 214 -3.27 1.81 -6.39
C LYS A 214 -2.03 2.62 -6.77
N LEU A 215 -1.42 3.36 -5.84
CA LEU A 215 -0.17 4.06 -6.09
C LEU A 215 1.02 3.13 -6.36
N LYS A 216 0.94 1.85 -5.97
CA LYS A 216 2.00 0.85 -6.24
C LYS A 216 2.32 0.68 -7.72
N VAL A 217 1.39 1.00 -8.62
CA VAL A 217 1.64 0.94 -10.08
C VAL A 217 2.68 1.96 -10.53
N LEU A 218 2.92 3.02 -9.74
CA LEU A 218 3.93 4.05 -10.01
C LEU A 218 5.34 3.61 -9.57
N GLY A 219 5.46 2.45 -8.91
CA GLY A 219 6.72 1.89 -8.41
C GLY A 219 6.69 1.60 -6.91
N SER A 220 7.85 1.30 -6.33
CA SER A 220 8.02 0.96 -4.92
C SER A 220 8.06 2.15 -3.96
N GLY A 221 7.65 3.34 -4.40
CA GLY A 221 7.75 4.57 -3.62
C GLY A 221 6.73 4.68 -2.49
N PHE A 222 5.54 4.08 -2.63
CA PHE A 222 4.46 4.16 -1.65
C PHE A 222 4.08 2.80 -1.11
N GLU A 223 4.29 2.60 0.19
CA GLU A 223 3.97 1.36 0.87
C GLU A 223 3.39 1.61 2.26
N VAL A 224 2.50 0.73 2.70
CA VAL A 224 2.02 0.70 4.08
C VAL A 224 2.78 -0.39 4.82
N ILE A 225 3.55 0.01 5.84
CA ILE A 225 4.24 -0.89 6.75
C ILE A 225 3.52 -0.90 8.10
N THR A 226 3.54 -2.03 8.80
CA THR A 226 2.98 -2.14 10.15
C THR A 226 4.14 -2.27 11.13
N ILE A 227 4.25 -1.33 12.06
CA ILE A 227 5.25 -1.34 13.12
C ILE A 227 4.48 -1.36 14.44
N GLY A 228 4.70 -2.36 15.28
CA GLY A 228 3.94 -2.52 16.54
C GLY A 228 2.43 -2.46 16.33
N LYS A 229 1.80 -1.44 16.92
CA LYS A 229 0.34 -1.23 16.85
C LYS A 229 -0.09 -0.22 15.78
N LYS A 230 0.86 0.47 15.13
CA LYS A 230 0.57 1.55 14.17
C LYS A 230 0.85 1.11 12.73
N LYS A 231 -0.02 1.54 11.81
CA LYS A 231 0.23 1.50 10.37
C LYS A 231 0.92 2.79 9.95
N LEU A 232 2.06 2.67 9.28
CA LEU A 232 2.83 3.79 8.76
C LEU A 232 2.86 3.73 7.24
N VAL A 233 2.82 4.88 6.60
CA VAL A 233 2.95 5.04 5.16
C VAL A 233 4.37 5.52 4.87
N ARG A 234 5.09 4.70 4.11
CA ARG A 234 6.43 4.99 3.60
C ARG A 234 6.28 5.57 2.19
N SER A 235 6.84 6.75 1.98
CA SER A 235 6.81 7.50 0.71
C SER A 235 8.19 7.61 0.03
N VAL A 236 9.24 7.23 0.76
CA VAL A 236 10.63 7.20 0.29
C VAL A 236 11.16 5.77 0.46
N PRO A 237 11.86 5.21 -0.54
CA PRO A 237 12.49 3.90 -0.41
C PRO A 237 13.65 3.92 0.60
N THR A 238 13.33 3.83 1.88
CA THR A 238 14.30 3.71 2.98
C THR A 238 14.41 2.27 3.44
N GLU A 239 15.64 1.77 3.64
CA GLU A 239 15.90 0.41 4.10
C GLU A 239 15.73 0.30 5.63
N LEU A 240 14.52 -0.08 6.04
CA LEU A 240 14.24 -0.37 7.45
C LEU A 240 14.50 -1.85 7.75
N ASN A 241 15.54 -2.12 8.54
CA ASN A 241 15.83 -3.46 9.03
C ASN A 241 14.97 -3.79 10.27
N LYS A 242 15.13 -5.01 10.82
CA LYS A 242 14.41 -5.44 12.02
C LYS A 242 14.71 -4.54 13.23
N ASP A 243 15.94 -4.05 13.33
CA ASP A 243 16.39 -3.29 14.49
C ASP A 243 15.72 -1.92 14.54
N HIS A 244 15.69 -1.25 13.39
CA HIS A 244 14.98 0.02 13.18
C HIS A 244 13.49 -0.13 13.54
N ASN A 245 12.85 -1.22 13.11
CA ASN A 245 11.44 -1.49 13.43
C ASN A 245 11.22 -1.67 14.94
N GLN A 246 12.13 -2.34 15.66
CA GLN A 246 12.01 -2.52 17.11
C GLN A 246 12.21 -1.19 17.88
N ILE A 247 13.13 -0.34 17.43
CA ILE A 247 13.31 1.01 18.00
C ILE A 247 12.05 1.86 17.77
N LEU A 248 11.53 1.88 16.54
CA LEU A 248 10.30 2.60 16.20
C LEU A 248 9.09 2.07 16.96
N GLU A 249 9.02 0.76 17.21
CA GLU A 249 7.97 0.15 18.05
C GLU A 249 8.07 0.62 19.51
N LEU A 250 9.27 0.64 20.09
CA LEU A 250 9.48 1.16 21.45
C LEU A 250 9.12 2.64 21.56
N ALA A 251 9.45 3.43 20.54
CA ALA A 251 9.16 4.86 20.48
C ALA A 251 7.66 5.18 20.47
N GLN A 252 6.77 4.23 20.15
CA GLN A 252 5.32 4.48 20.10
C GLN A 252 4.73 4.89 21.45
N GLY A 253 5.38 4.55 22.57
CA GLY A 253 4.89 4.91 23.89
C GLY A 253 5.04 6.39 24.23
N GLN A 254 6.15 7.02 23.81
CA GLN A 254 6.53 8.38 24.25
C GLN A 254 6.84 9.34 23.10
N GLY A 255 7.00 8.84 21.87
CA GLY A 255 7.46 9.61 20.71
C GLY A 255 8.98 9.72 20.58
N PHE A 256 9.72 9.32 21.60
CA PHE A 256 11.18 9.29 21.62
C PHE A 256 11.73 8.06 22.33
N VAL A 257 13.04 7.83 22.19
CA VAL A 257 13.79 6.81 22.95
C VAL A 257 15.13 7.38 23.43
N THR A 258 15.71 6.75 24.45
CA THR A 258 17.11 6.97 24.85
C THR A 258 17.92 5.70 24.65
N VAL A 259 19.24 5.82 24.48
CA VAL A 259 20.15 4.68 24.35
C VAL A 259 19.97 3.70 25.53
N GLU A 260 19.96 4.22 26.76
CA GLU A 260 19.76 3.44 27.99
C GLU A 260 18.43 2.68 28.01
N GLN A 261 17.36 3.25 27.45
CA GLN A 261 16.05 2.62 27.39
C GLN A 261 16.04 1.47 26.39
N VAL A 262 16.61 1.67 25.20
CA VAL A 262 16.71 0.63 24.17
C VAL A 262 17.58 -0.52 24.66
N GLN A 263 18.74 -0.23 25.26
CA GLN A 263 19.62 -1.24 25.84
C GLN A 263 18.90 -2.08 26.89
N ARG A 264 18.19 -1.45 27.84
CA ARG A 264 17.47 -2.17 28.89
C ARG A 264 16.29 -2.97 28.37
N ARG A 265 15.49 -2.41 27.45
CA ARG A 265 14.26 -3.06 26.95
C ARG A 265 14.52 -4.16 25.93
N LEU A 266 15.55 -4.02 25.10
CA LEU A 266 15.90 -5.00 24.06
C LEU A 266 17.10 -5.87 24.42
N SER A 267 17.78 -5.58 25.53
CA SER A 267 19.01 -6.27 25.96
C SER A 267 20.12 -6.20 24.89
N TRP A 268 20.26 -5.05 24.22
CA TRP A 268 21.26 -4.83 23.18
C TRP A 268 22.53 -4.18 23.71
N ALA A 269 23.66 -4.47 23.05
CA ALA A 269 24.92 -3.78 23.26
C ALA A 269 24.81 -2.31 22.84
N SER A 270 25.57 -1.41 23.49
CA SER A 270 25.56 0.03 23.21
C SER A 270 25.88 0.35 21.75
N GLY A 271 26.93 -0.26 21.19
CA GLY A 271 27.34 -0.04 19.80
C GLY A 271 26.20 -0.28 18.81
N ARG A 272 25.54 -1.44 18.90
CA ARG A 272 24.38 -1.78 18.04
C ARG A 272 23.23 -0.76 18.14
N VAL A 273 22.96 -0.24 19.34
CA VAL A 273 21.91 0.76 19.54
C VAL A 273 22.31 2.08 18.89
N ILE A 274 23.56 2.50 19.06
CA ILE A 274 24.09 3.74 18.49
C ILE A 274 24.08 3.65 16.96
N ASP A 275 24.63 2.59 16.38
CA ASP A 275 24.66 2.38 14.92
C ASP A 275 23.25 2.45 14.30
N ALA A 276 22.28 1.80 14.94
CA ALA A 276 20.89 1.81 14.49
C ALA A 276 20.23 3.19 14.62
N LEU A 277 20.53 3.95 15.67
CA LEU A 277 20.01 5.30 15.87
C LEU A 277 20.67 6.31 14.92
N GLU A 278 21.98 6.20 14.68
CA GLU A 278 22.70 7.01 13.69
C GLU A 278 22.15 6.79 12.29
N THR A 279 21.91 5.54 11.89
CA THR A 279 21.26 5.24 10.60
C THR A 279 19.88 5.91 10.49
N LEU A 280 19.08 5.88 11.57
CA LEU A 280 17.76 6.53 11.59
C LEU A 280 17.85 8.07 11.52
N LEU A 281 18.96 8.67 12.00
CA LEU A 281 19.22 10.10 11.87
C LEU A 281 19.69 10.48 10.46
N GLU A 282 20.58 9.69 9.87
CA GLU A 282 21.07 9.89 8.51
C GLU A 282 19.92 9.82 7.49
N GLU A 283 18.98 8.90 7.69
CA GLU A 283 17.74 8.79 6.90
C GLU A 283 16.71 9.90 7.19
N GLY A 284 16.95 10.75 8.19
CA GLY A 284 16.05 11.84 8.57
C GLY A 284 14.74 11.38 9.23
N LEU A 285 14.71 10.15 9.74
CA LEU A 285 13.55 9.56 10.43
C LEU A 285 13.53 9.89 11.93
N ALA A 286 14.68 10.29 12.47
CA ALA A 286 14.86 10.70 13.85
C ALA A 286 15.39 12.13 13.95
N MET A 287 15.19 12.76 15.10
CA MET A 287 15.80 14.03 15.49
C MET A 287 16.44 13.88 16.86
N ILE A 288 17.62 14.47 17.07
CA ILE A 288 18.25 14.51 18.39
C ILE A 288 17.75 15.71 19.18
N ASP A 289 17.35 15.47 20.41
CA ASP A 289 17.24 16.48 21.46
C ASP A 289 18.29 16.17 22.53
N ASN A 290 19.25 17.08 22.70
CA ASN A 290 20.32 16.95 23.69
C ASN A 290 19.85 17.21 25.13
N GLY A 291 18.56 17.49 25.34
CA GLY A 291 17.92 17.49 26.65
C GLY A 291 18.53 18.52 27.61
N ILE A 292 18.11 19.78 27.48
CA ILE A 292 18.65 20.92 28.27
C ILE A 292 18.51 20.71 29.81
N LYS A 293 17.57 19.87 30.27
CA LYS A 293 17.23 19.72 31.70
C LYS A 293 17.83 18.50 32.41
N ASP A 294 17.88 17.33 31.76
CA ASP A 294 18.34 16.07 32.39
C ASP A 294 19.70 15.59 31.84
N GLY A 295 20.27 16.27 30.84
CA GLY A 295 21.54 15.92 30.19
C GLY A 295 21.50 14.61 29.39
N LYS A 296 20.32 13.99 29.23
CA LYS A 296 20.14 12.75 28.47
C LYS A 296 19.74 13.05 27.03
N CYS A 297 20.52 12.54 26.09
CA CYS A 297 20.23 12.59 24.67
C CYS A 297 18.98 11.75 24.34
N GLN A 298 17.96 12.40 23.79
CA GLN A 298 16.70 11.80 23.36
C GLN A 298 16.64 11.78 21.84
N TYR A 299 16.18 10.66 21.28
CA TYR A 299 15.98 10.49 19.85
C TYR A 299 14.48 10.49 19.58
N TRP A 300 14.00 11.55 18.95
CA TRP A 300 12.60 11.81 18.65
C TRP A 300 12.21 11.30 17.27
N PHE A 301 11.03 10.70 17.17
CA PHE A 301 10.53 10.11 15.93
C PHE A 301 9.18 10.72 15.54
N PRO A 302 9.15 11.64 14.56
CA PRO A 302 7.93 12.29 14.10
C PRO A 302 6.84 11.30 13.68
N CYS A 303 7.21 10.22 13.00
CA CYS A 303 6.28 9.22 12.47
C CYS A 303 5.46 8.46 13.54
N VAL A 304 5.90 8.45 14.79
CA VAL A 304 5.20 7.79 15.90
C VAL A 304 4.76 8.76 17.00
N SER A 305 5.37 9.94 17.06
CA SER A 305 4.97 11.02 17.96
C SER A 305 3.64 11.61 17.52
N SER A 306 2.69 11.73 18.45
CA SER A 306 1.42 12.41 18.19
C SER A 306 1.64 13.92 18.32
N VAL A 307 2.40 14.51 17.39
CA VAL A 307 2.80 15.93 17.45
C VAL A 307 1.58 16.87 17.39
N TYR A 308 0.44 16.39 16.93
CA TYR A 308 -0.81 17.17 16.81
C TYR A 308 -1.79 17.08 17.98
N SER A 309 -1.46 16.39 19.08
CA SER A 309 -2.30 16.43 20.29
C SER A 309 -2.22 17.76 21.06
N PHE A 310 -1.30 18.66 20.71
CA PHE A 310 -0.97 19.84 21.52
C PHE A 310 -1.62 21.15 21.03
N VAL A 311 -2.26 21.20 19.85
CA VAL A 311 -2.82 22.45 19.28
C VAL A 311 -4.34 22.56 19.54
N GLY A 312 -4.79 22.20 20.75
CA GLY A 312 -6.22 22.17 21.09
C GLY A 312 -6.59 22.74 22.46
N SER A 313 -5.63 23.28 23.21
CA SER A 313 -5.88 23.89 24.52
C SER A 313 -5.16 25.22 24.62
N ASP A 314 -5.60 26.18 23.83
CA ASP A 314 -5.40 27.61 24.06
C ASP A 314 -6.57 28.35 23.43
N THR A 315 -7.73 28.27 24.08
CA THR A 315 -8.78 29.31 24.17
C THR A 315 -9.66 29.01 25.37
#